data_AF-A0A2G9NWX1-F1
#
_entry.id   AF-A0A2G9NWX1-F1
#
_cell.length_a   1.000
_cell.length_b   1.000
_cell.length_c   1.000
_cell.angle_alpha   90.00
_cell.angle_beta   90.00
_cell.angle_gamma   90.00
#
_symmetry.space_group_name_H-M   'P 1'
#
loop_
_entity.id
_entity.type
_entity.pdbx_description
1 polymer ?
#
loop_
_entity_poly.entity_id
_entity_poly.type
_entity_poly.pdbx_seq_one_letter_code
_entity_poly.pdbx_strand_id
1 'polypeptide(L)' 'MRIVVDTNILFSFFWKDSHTRKLLINANSELISSEFALEEIRKYSKEIIRKTKMSEDFFNNEL' A
#
# COMPACT_ATOMS: atom_id res chain seq x y z
N MET A 1 -1.66 17.71 9.18
CA MET A 1 -0.82 16.89 10.08
C MET A 1 -0.04 15.91 9.23
N ARG A 2 1.15 15.48 9.66
CA ARG A 2 1.91 14.41 9.02
C ARG A 2 1.68 13.11 9.76
N ILE A 3 1.31 12.05 9.05
CA ILE A 3 1.07 10.73 9.62
C ILE A 3 2.15 9.81 9.08
N VAL A 4 2.96 9.29 9.99
CA VAL A 4 3.93 8.25 9.67
C VAL A 4 3.18 6.93 9.56
N VAL A 5 3.22 6.30 8.38
CA VAL A 5 2.58 5.00 8.12
C VAL A 5 3.65 3.93 7.94
N ASP A 6 3.43 2.79 8.59
CA ASP A 6 4.27 1.60 8.45
C ASP A 6 3.90 0.86 7.15
N THR A 7 4.85 0.11 6.60
CA THR A 7 4.68 -0.77 5.44
C THR A 7 3.47 -1.69 5.59
N ASN A 8 3.19 -2.21 6.79
CA ASN A 8 2.05 -3.09 7.01
C ASN A 8 0.69 -2.43 6.71
N ILE A 9 0.57 -1.12 6.98
CA ILE A 9 -0.59 -0.30 6.65
C ILE A 9 -0.59 -0.05 5.15
N LEU A 10 0.57 0.23 4.54
CA LEU A 10 0.68 0.40 3.09
C LEU A 10 0.30 -0.86 2.32
N PHE A 11 0.53 -2.07 2.83
CA PHE A 11 0.01 -3.29 2.18
C PHE A 11 -1.51 -3.27 2.01
N SER A 12 -2.24 -2.70 2.98
CA SER A 12 -3.70 -2.63 2.92
C SER A 12 -4.22 -1.73 1.79
N PHE A 13 -3.38 -0.85 1.23
CA PHE A 13 -3.68 -0.03 0.05
C PHE A 13 -4.05 -0.89 -1.16
N PHE A 14 -3.41 -2.05 -1.32
CA PHE A 14 -3.65 -2.96 -2.44
C PHE A 14 -4.95 -3.77 -2.30
N TRP A 15 -5.60 -3.75 -1.13
CA TRP A 15 -6.92 -4.34 -0.95
C TRP A 15 -8.01 -3.33 -1.30
N LYS A 16 -8.59 -3.48 -2.50
CA LYS A 16 -9.58 -2.56 -3.10
C LYS A 16 -10.74 -2.18 -2.15
N ASP A 17 -11.25 -3.13 -1.37
CA ASP A 17 -12.40 -2.93 -0.49
C ASP A 17 -12.02 -2.74 1.00
N SER A 18 -10.73 -2.58 1.32
CA SER A 18 -10.32 -2.40 2.72
C SER A 18 -10.74 -1.03 3.26
N HIS A 19 -11.20 -1.02 4.51
CA HIS A 19 -11.49 0.23 5.22
C HIS A 19 -10.24 1.11 5.33
N THR A 20 -9.08 0.48 5.55
CA THR A 20 -7.79 1.15 5.63
C THR A 20 -7.40 1.84 4.32
N ARG A 21 -7.65 1.24 3.15
CA ARG A 21 -7.42 1.90 1.85
C ARG A 21 -8.26 3.17 1.72
N LYS A 22 -9.52 3.14 2.16
CA LYS A 22 -10.38 4.33 2.15
C LYS A 22 -9.87 5.42 3.10
N LEU A 23 -9.34 5.03 4.26
CA LEU A 23 -8.71 5.97 5.19
C LEU A 23 -7.44 6.58 4.60
N LEU A 24 -6.59 5.78 3.94
CA LEU A 24 -5.36 6.26 3.32
C LEU A 24 -5.63 7.25 2.18
N ILE A 25 -6.61 6.95 1.31
CA ILE A 25 -6.96 7.81 0.16
C ILE A 25 -7.69 9.08 0.60
N ASN A 26 -8.56 9.01 1.60
CA ASN A 26 -9.35 10.15 2.06
C ASN A 26 -8.71 10.88 3.25
N ALA A 27 -7.46 10.56 3.59
CA ALA A 27 -6.76 11.24 4.67
C ALA A 27 -6.57 12.71 4.31
N ASN A 28 -7.14 13.62 5.11
CA ASN A 28 -6.84 15.06 5.01
C ASN A 28 -5.49 15.41 5.67
N SER A 29 -4.49 14.55 5.47
CA SER A 29 -3.18 14.60 6.09
C SER A 29 -2.13 13.97 5.18
N GLU A 30 -0.91 14.49 5.27
CA GLU A 30 0.22 13.99 4.50
C GLU A 30 0.67 12.66 5.10
N LEU A 31 0.63 11.59 4.29
CA LEU A 31 1.13 10.28 4.67
C LEU A 31 2.60 10.19 4.29
N ILE A 32 3.46 9.87 5.25
CA ILE A 32 4.89 9.69 5.05
C ILE A 32 5.32 8.32 5.53
N SER A 33 6.28 7.71 4.85
CA SER A 33 6.87 6.44 5.26
C SER A 33 8.37 6.45 4.99
N SER A 34 9.06 5.44 5.52
CA SER A 34 10.46 5.22 5.22
C SER A 34 10.63 4.71 3.79
N GLU A 35 11.76 4.99 3.16
CA GLU A 35 12.12 4.42 1.85
C GLU A 35 12.16 2.87 1.90
N PHE A 36 12.50 2.29 3.04
CA PHE A 36 12.46 0.84 3.27
C PHE A 36 11.06 0.24 3.03
N ALA A 37 9.99 1.02 3.20
CA ALA A 37 8.65 0.52 2.92
C ALA A 37 8.45 0.18 1.44
N LEU A 38 9.07 0.93 0.53
CA LEU A 38 9.05 0.64 -0.89
C LEU A 38 9.79 -0.67 -1.19
N GLU A 39 10.94 -0.89 -0.57
CA GLU A 39 11.72 -2.13 -0.70
C GLU A 39 10.93 -3.33 -0.20
N GLU A 40 10.24 -3.20 0.93
CA GLU A 40 9.40 -4.26 1.48
C GLU A 40 8.18 -4.56 0.59
N ILE A 41 7.50 -3.54 0.07
CA ILE A 41 6.39 -3.73 -0.89
C ILE A 41 6.88 -4.49 -2.13
N ARG A 42 8.05 -4.13 -2.67
CA ARG A 42 8.66 -4.84 -3.79
C ARG A 42 9.03 -6.28 -3.43
N LYS A 43 9.63 -6.49 -2.26
CA LYS A 43 10.01 -7.81 -1.73
C LYS A 43 8.80 -8.74 -1.57
N TYR A 44 7.67 -8.21 -1.12
CA TYR A 44 6.44 -8.98 -0.90
C TYR A 44 5.43 -8.89 -2.07
N SER A 45 5.79 -8.26 -3.19
CA SER A 45 4.96 -8.09 -4.39
C SER A 45 4.19 -9.34 -4.80
N LYS A 46 4.88 -10.48 -4.94
CA LYS A 46 4.25 -11.76 -5.31
C LYS A 46 3.17 -12.19 -4.33
N GLU A 47 3.39 -11.97 -3.04
CA GLU A 47 2.41 -12.33 -2.01
C GLU A 47 1.22 -11.36 -1.99
N ILE A 48 1.48 -10.06 -2.18
CA ILE A 48 0.45 -9.03 -2.30
C ILE A 48 -0.44 -9.35 -3.49
N ILE A 49 0.12 -9.50 -4.69
CA ILE A 49 -0.59 -9.85 -5.94
C ILE A 49 -1.43 -11.12 -5.74
N ARG A 50 -0.84 -12.17 -5.16
CA ARG A 50 -1.54 -13.44 -4.90
C ARG A 50 -2.73 -13.27 -3.95
N LYS A 51 -2.59 -12.45 -2.89
CA LYS A 51 -3.62 -12.25 -1.87
C LYS A 51 -4.73 -11.29 -2.32
N THR A 52 -4.41 -10.28 -3.12
CA THR A 52 -5.36 -9.29 -3.63
C THR A 52 -6.01 -9.71 -4.95
N LYS A 53 -5.47 -10.74 -5.61
CA LYS A 53 -5.91 -11.25 -6.92
C LYS A 53 -5.86 -10.18 -8.02
N MET A 54 -4.96 -9.20 -7.89
CA MET A 54 -4.71 -8.21 -8.95
C MET A 54 -3.75 -8.74 -10.01
N SER A 55 -3.67 -8.06 -11.16
CA SER A 55 -2.62 -8.35 -12.14
C SER A 55 -1.29 -7.70 -11.72
N GLU A 56 -0.19 -8.25 -12.21
CA GLU A 56 1.14 -7.67 -12.02
C GLU A 56 1.25 -6.28 -12.65
N ASP A 57 0.65 -6.07 -13.83
CA ASP A 57 0.57 -4.76 -14.48
C ASP A 57 -0.15 -3.73 -13.62
N PHE A 58 -1.26 -4.13 -12.97
CA PHE A 58 -1.99 -3.24 -12.07
C PHE A 58 -1.14 -2.89 -10.85
N PHE A 59 -0.48 -3.88 -10.24
CA PHE A 59 0.41 -3.65 -9.11
C PHE A 59 1.55 -2.68 -9.45
N ASN A 60 2.18 -2.85 -10.62
CA ASN A 60 3.29 -2.00 -11.06
C ASN A 60 2.85 -0.57 -11.42
N ASN A 61 1.60 -0.35 -11.84
CA ASN A 61 1.07 0.99 -12.08
C ASN A 61 0.74 1.75 -10.79
N GLU A 62 0.53 1.05 -9.68
CA GLU A 62 0.16 1.63 -8.37
C GLU A 62 1.38 1.88 -7.46
N LEU A 63 2.60 1.57 -7.93
CA LEU A 63 3.87 1.60 -7.19
C LEU A 63 4.77 2.75 -7.69
#